data_AF-A0AAW0K2L5-F1
#
_entry.id   AF-A0AAW0K2L5-F1
#
_cell.length_a   1.000
_cell.length_b   1.000
_cell.length_c   1.000
_cell.angle_alpha   90.00
_cell.angle_beta   90.00
_cell.angle_gamma   90.00
#
_symmetry.space_group_name_H-M   'P 1'
#
loop_
_entity.id
_entity.type
_entity.pdbx_description
1 polymer ?
#
loop_
_entity_poly.entity_id
_entity_poly.type
_entity_poly.pdbx_seq_one_letter_code
_entity_poly.pdbx_strand_id
1 'polypeptide(L)'
;MVIVNLYAIMRDPALWDNPNEFRPERFLVSSKEQDNLDFNQNKTEEQNFSFIPFGGGRKSCPGSTLALNMMHTTIATMVQCFDWEFAGEGDNAKINMQLGGGFSLPMANPLMCLPVIHFNPFVSSR
;
A
#
# COMPACT_ATOMS: atom_id res chain seq x y z
N MET A 1 4.78 10.31 -28.13
CA MET A 1 4.59 10.29 -26.67
C MET A 1 4.55 8.85 -26.22
N VAL A 2 5.34 8.45 -25.24
CA VAL A 2 5.33 7.08 -24.68
C VAL A 2 4.80 7.17 -23.26
N ILE A 3 3.76 6.39 -22.95
CA ILE A 3 3.17 6.31 -21.61
C ILE A 3 3.35 4.87 -21.13
N VAL A 4 3.93 4.72 -19.93
CA VAL A 4 4.05 3.42 -19.27
C VAL A 4 2.85 3.26 -18.34
N ASN A 5 2.05 2.20 -18.57
CA ASN A 5 0.88 1.93 -17.74
C ASN A 5 1.27 1.13 -16.49
N LEU A 6 1.84 1.83 -15.50
CA LEU A 6 2.25 1.23 -14.22
C LEU A 6 1.08 0.58 -13.50
N TYR A 7 -0.13 1.15 -13.60
CA TYR A 7 -1.34 0.63 -12.98
C TYR A 7 -1.68 -0.79 -13.47
N ALA A 8 -1.58 -1.02 -14.79
CA ALA A 8 -1.84 -2.33 -15.39
C ALA A 8 -0.74 -3.34 -15.04
N ILE A 9 0.53 -2.94 -15.11
CA ILE A 9 1.67 -3.83 -14.79
C ILE A 9 1.57 -4.35 -13.35
N MET A 10 1.29 -3.45 -12.39
CA MET A 10 1.17 -3.81 -10.98
C MET A 10 -0.12 -4.58 -10.64
N ARG A 11 -1.01 -4.80 -11.62
CA ARG A 11 -2.26 -5.57 -11.49
C ARG A 11 -2.38 -6.69 -12.52
N ASP A 12 -1.27 -7.05 -13.17
CA ASP A 12 -1.28 -8.10 -14.17
C ASP A 12 -1.51 -9.46 -13.51
N PRO A 13 -2.60 -10.18 -13.83
CA PRO A 13 -2.85 -11.51 -13.29
C PRO A 13 -1.80 -12.56 -13.70
N ALA A 14 -0.99 -12.28 -14.74
CA ALA A 14 0.14 -13.14 -15.10
C ALA A 14 1.34 -12.97 -14.16
N LEU A 15 1.44 -11.83 -13.46
CA LEU A 15 2.53 -11.52 -12.53
C LEU A 15 2.12 -11.64 -11.06
N TRP A 16 0.82 -11.57 -10.78
CA TRP A 16 0.28 -11.46 -9.43
C TRP A 16 -0.97 -12.32 -9.25
N ASP A 17 -0.94 -13.25 -8.30
CA ASP A 17 -2.15 -13.99 -7.90
C ASP A 17 -3.18 -13.03 -7.26
N ASN A 18 -4.45 -13.08 -7.65
CA ASN A 18 -5.50 -12.18 -7.15
C ASN A 18 -5.04 -10.70 -7.09
N PRO A 19 -4.68 -10.07 -8.23
CA PRO A 19 -4.02 -8.76 -8.26
C PRO A 19 -4.86 -7.60 -7.72
N ASN A 20 -6.19 -7.79 -7.66
CA ASN A 20 -7.14 -6.80 -7.16
C ASN A 20 -7.43 -6.94 -5.66
N GLU A 21 -6.89 -7.97 -5.01
CA GLU A 21 -7.05 -8.21 -3.57
C GLU A 21 -5.89 -7.58 -2.79
N PHE A 22 -6.20 -6.88 -1.70
CA PHE A 22 -5.17 -6.34 -0.80
C PHE A 22 -4.59 -7.48 0.05
N ARG A 23 -3.41 -7.97 -0.32
CA ARG A 23 -2.71 -9.08 0.34
C ARG A 23 -1.28 -8.70 0.73
N PRO A 24 -1.05 -8.05 1.89
CA PRO A 24 0.28 -7.63 2.33
C PRO A 24 1.28 -8.78 2.45
N GLU A 25 0.80 -9.99 2.76
CA GLU A 25 1.60 -11.18 3.03
C GLU A 25 2.48 -11.57 1.84
N ARG A 26 2.10 -11.18 0.63
CA ARG A 26 2.88 -11.46 -0.59
C ARG A 26 4.24 -10.75 -0.65
N PHE A 27 4.43 -9.75 0.20
CA PHE A 27 5.68 -9.00 0.32
C PHE A 27 6.52 -9.46 1.54
N LEU A 28 6.03 -10.42 2.33
CA LEU A 28 6.75 -10.96 3.49
C LEU A 28 7.74 -12.06 3.05
N VAL A 29 8.95 -12.04 3.62
CA VAL A 29 10.15 -12.80 3.22
C VAL A 29 10.09 -14.31 3.54
N SER A 30 8.91 -14.93 3.75
CA SER A 30 8.81 -16.29 4.30
C SER A 30 7.93 -17.29 3.54
N SER A 31 7.34 -16.95 2.39
CA SER A 31 6.72 -17.98 1.55
C SER A 31 7.82 -18.81 0.87
N LYS A 32 7.85 -20.11 1.18
CA LYS A 32 8.70 -21.16 0.57
C LYS A 32 8.49 -21.34 -0.95
N GLU A 33 7.91 -20.36 -1.62
CA GLU A 33 7.52 -20.33 -3.05
C GLU A 33 8.38 -19.33 -3.85
N GLN A 34 9.55 -18.97 -3.31
CA GLN A 34 10.45 -17.99 -3.92
C GLN A 34 11.25 -18.52 -5.13
N ASP A 35 10.90 -19.70 -5.64
CA ASP A 35 11.32 -20.16 -6.97
C ASP A 35 10.35 -19.73 -8.08
N ASN A 36 9.12 -19.30 -7.75
CA ASN A 36 8.10 -18.94 -8.75
C ASN A 36 7.55 -17.51 -8.64
N LEU A 37 7.84 -16.78 -7.56
CA LEU A 37 7.42 -15.39 -7.41
C LEU A 37 8.61 -14.45 -7.62
N ASP A 38 8.54 -13.65 -8.68
CA ASP A 38 9.52 -12.62 -9.05
C ASP A 38 9.68 -11.48 -8.02
N PHE A 39 9.06 -11.57 -6.85
CA PHE A 39 9.37 -10.68 -5.73
C PHE A 39 10.57 -11.21 -4.95
N ASN A 40 11.73 -11.18 -5.60
CA ASN A 40 12.99 -11.54 -4.97
C ASN A 40 13.67 -10.24 -4.52
N GLN A 41 13.68 -9.95 -3.21
CA GLN A 41 14.42 -8.80 -2.66
C GLN A 41 15.93 -8.87 -2.96
N ASN A 42 16.43 -10.06 -3.37
CA ASN A 42 17.80 -10.31 -3.80
C ASN A 42 18.03 -10.10 -5.31
N LYS A 43 16.99 -9.83 -6.10
CA LYS A 43 17.14 -9.29 -7.45
C LYS A 43 17.21 -7.77 -7.31
N THR A 44 18.28 -7.16 -7.81
CA THR A 44 18.46 -5.71 -7.87
C THR A 44 17.16 -5.06 -8.37
N GLU A 45 16.75 -3.90 -7.84
CA GLU A 45 15.51 -3.19 -8.22
C GLU A 45 15.33 -3.02 -9.75
N GLU A 46 16.41 -3.16 -10.51
CA GLU A 46 16.47 -3.13 -11.97
C GLU A 46 15.88 -4.37 -12.68
N GLN A 47 15.60 -5.47 -11.97
CA GLN A 47 15.20 -6.75 -12.58
C GLN A 47 13.75 -7.20 -12.26
N ASN A 48 13.07 -6.58 -11.31
CA ASN A 48 11.69 -6.94 -10.93
C ASN A 48 10.71 -5.85 -11.39
N PHE A 49 10.24 -5.95 -12.64
CA PHE A 49 9.27 -5.01 -13.20
C PHE A 49 7.82 -5.25 -12.74
N SER A 50 7.58 -6.28 -11.91
CA SER A 50 6.25 -6.59 -11.36
C SER A 50 5.77 -5.56 -10.32
N PHE A 51 6.70 -4.85 -9.65
CA PHE A 51 6.41 -3.82 -8.65
C PHE A 51 7.30 -2.59 -8.81
N ILE A 52 6.80 -1.54 -9.47
CA ILE A 52 7.57 -0.33 -9.79
C ILE A 52 6.78 0.96 -9.46
N PRO A 53 6.40 1.18 -8.19
CA PRO A 53 5.57 2.33 -7.78
C PRO A 53 6.24 3.69 -8.03
N PHE A 54 7.57 3.71 -8.14
CA PHE A 54 8.38 4.91 -8.37
C PHE A 54 9.01 4.96 -9.77
N GLY A 55 8.55 4.10 -10.69
CA GLY A 55 9.18 3.90 -11.99
C GLY A 55 10.53 3.20 -11.89
N GLY A 56 11.30 3.18 -12.99
CA GLY A 56 12.59 2.51 -13.07
C GLY A 56 13.53 3.13 -14.11
N GLY A 57 14.80 2.73 -14.09
CA GLY A 57 15.84 3.21 -15.00
C GLY A 57 16.21 4.69 -14.80
N ARG A 58 16.66 5.35 -15.87
CA ARG A 58 17.19 6.74 -15.83
C ARG A 58 16.18 7.83 -15.43
N LYS A 59 14.89 7.47 -15.32
CA LYS A 59 13.78 8.37 -14.98
C LYS A 59 13.02 7.90 -13.75
N SER A 60 13.63 7.03 -12.93
CA SER A 60 13.08 6.67 -11.63
C SER A 60 12.88 7.91 -10.75
N CYS A 61 11.91 7.86 -9.85
CA CYS A 61 11.63 8.96 -8.93
C CYS A 61 12.84 9.19 -8.01
N PRO A 62 13.47 10.38 -8.01
CA PRO A 62 14.58 10.67 -7.12
C PRO A 62 14.16 10.77 -5.64
N GLY A 63 12.84 10.86 -5.37
CA GLY A 63 12.27 10.93 -4.03
C GLY A 63 11.77 9.60 -3.47
N SER A 64 12.05 8.46 -4.10
CA SER A 64 11.54 7.14 -3.68
C SER A 64 11.88 6.82 -2.22
N THR A 65 13.14 6.99 -1.82
CA THR A 65 13.59 6.73 -0.44
C THR A 65 12.86 7.62 0.58
N LEU A 66 12.71 8.92 0.28
CA LEU A 66 12.01 9.84 1.16
C LEU A 66 10.53 9.48 1.28
N ALA A 67 9.87 9.17 0.17
CA ALA A 67 8.46 8.78 0.15
C ALA A 67 8.23 7.51 0.97
N LEU A 68 9.08 6.49 0.84
CA LEU A 68 8.99 5.26 1.63
C LEU A 68 9.18 5.52 3.12
N ASN A 69 10.18 6.31 3.50
CA ASN A 69 10.41 6.66 4.90
C ASN A 69 9.22 7.41 5.51
N MET A 70 8.65 8.36 4.76
CA MET A 70 7.45 9.09 5.18
C MET A 70 6.26 8.14 5.33
N MET A 71 5.97 7.31 4.32
CA MET A 71 4.85 6.38 4.34
C MET A 71 4.97 5.38 5.51
N HIS A 72 6.13 4.74 5.68
CA HIS A 72 6.35 3.79 6.76
C HIS A 72 6.18 4.44 8.14
N THR A 73 6.77 5.63 8.35
CA THR A 73 6.67 6.34 9.63
C THR A 73 5.23 6.75 9.91
N THR A 74 4.54 7.34 8.93
CA THR A 74 3.14 7.76 9.09
C THR A 74 2.25 6.57 9.41
N ILE A 75 2.32 5.48 8.65
CA ILE A 75 1.50 4.28 8.89
C ILE A 75 1.83 3.66 10.25
N ALA A 76 3.12 3.53 10.60
CA ALA A 76 3.53 3.01 11.90
C ALA A 76 2.98 3.84 13.06
N THR A 77 3.05 5.18 12.98
CA THR A 77 2.48 6.06 14.03
C THR A 77 0.95 5.94 14.11
N MET A 78 0.25 5.86 12.97
CA MET A 78 -1.21 5.68 12.95
C MET A 78 -1.63 4.37 13.60
N VAL A 79 -0.93 3.26 13.34
CA VAL A 79 -1.23 1.94 13.90
C VAL A 79 -0.81 1.84 15.37
N GLN A 80 0.32 2.45 15.75
CA GLN A 80 0.82 2.39 17.12
C GLN A 80 -0.02 3.22 18.10
N CYS A 81 -0.53 4.37 17.67
CA CYS A 81 -1.21 5.31 18.55
C CYS A 81 -2.73 5.19 18.54
N PHE A 82 -3.33 4.69 17.46
CA PHE A 82 -4.78 4.72 17.27
C PHE A 82 -5.35 3.40 16.75
N ASP A 83 -6.47 2.99 17.34
CA ASP A 83 -7.43 2.11 16.70
C ASP A 83 -8.33 2.95 15.78
N TRP A 84 -8.88 2.33 14.75
CA TRP A 84 -9.63 3.05 13.71
C TRP A 84 -11.04 2.48 13.56
N GLU A 85 -12.04 3.34 13.80
CA GLU A 85 -13.44 3.02 13.57
C GLU A 85 -13.91 3.63 12.25
N PHE A 86 -14.60 2.84 11.43
CA PHE A 86 -15.12 3.32 10.15
C PHE A 86 -16.39 4.15 10.37
N ALA A 87 -16.39 5.41 9.90
CA ALA A 87 -17.50 6.34 10.10
C ALA A 87 -18.62 6.20 9.04
N GLY A 88 -18.77 5.01 8.44
CA GLY A 88 -19.81 4.73 7.45
C GLY A 88 -21.18 4.49 8.08
N GLU A 89 -22.25 4.87 7.38
CA GLU A 89 -23.61 4.59 7.83
C GLU A 89 -23.97 3.09 7.65
N GLY A 90 -24.19 2.38 8.76
CA GLY A 90 -24.78 1.02 8.82
C GLY A 90 -23.81 -0.09 9.25
N ASP A 91 -24.35 -1.10 9.95
CA ASP A 91 -23.62 -2.25 10.56
C ASP A 91 -22.79 -3.11 9.59
N ASN A 92 -22.92 -2.90 8.27
CA ASN A 92 -22.20 -3.63 7.22
C ASN A 92 -21.64 -2.69 6.14
N ALA A 93 -21.38 -1.42 6.48
CA ALA A 93 -20.87 -0.44 5.52
C ALA A 93 -19.50 -0.88 4.98
N LYS A 94 -19.47 -1.30 3.71
CA LYS A 94 -18.22 -1.66 3.02
C LYS A 94 -17.46 -0.40 2.61
N ILE A 95 -16.14 -0.42 2.80
CA ILE A 95 -15.27 0.66 2.32
C ILE A 95 -15.30 0.70 0.80
N ASN A 96 -15.67 1.85 0.23
CA ASN A 96 -15.68 2.04 -1.22
C ASN A 96 -14.26 2.39 -1.73
N MET A 97 -13.58 1.42 -2.34
CA MET A 97 -12.25 1.57 -2.93
C MET A 97 -12.27 2.00 -4.41
N GLN A 98 -13.40 2.51 -4.91
CA GLN A 98 -13.50 2.97 -6.29
C GLN A 98 -12.46 4.07 -6.58
N LEU A 99 -11.82 3.97 -7.73
CA LEU A 99 -10.82 4.93 -8.19
C LEU A 99 -11.50 6.24 -8.61
N GLY A 100 -11.04 7.34 -8.04
CA GLY A 100 -11.37 8.70 -8.46
C GLY A 100 -10.51 9.16 -9.63
N GLY A 101 -10.92 10.25 -10.26
CA GLY A 101 -10.14 10.87 -11.33
C GLY A 101 -8.92 11.61 -10.77
N GLY A 102 -7.76 11.45 -11.40
CA GLY A 102 -6.54 12.19 -11.06
C GLY A 102 -5.27 11.45 -11.42
N PHE A 103 -4.14 12.16 -11.44
CA PHE A 103 -2.83 11.58 -11.73
C PHE A 103 -2.38 10.54 -10.69
N SER A 104 -2.72 10.77 -9.42
CA SER A 104 -2.41 9.86 -8.30
C SER A 104 -3.45 8.77 -8.08
N LEU A 105 -4.51 8.72 -8.90
CA LEU A 105 -5.61 7.76 -8.79
C LEU A 105 -6.18 7.68 -7.35
N PRO A 106 -6.64 8.82 -6.78
CA PRO A 106 -7.16 8.85 -5.41
C PRO A 106 -8.44 8.01 -5.27
N MET A 107 -8.92 7.80 -4.05
CA MET A 107 -10.27 7.23 -3.85
C MET A 107 -11.33 8.21 -4.35
N ALA A 108 -12.36 7.71 -5.03
CA ALA A 108 -13.49 8.50 -5.50
C ALA A 108 -14.28 9.10 -4.33
N ASN A 109 -14.38 8.35 -3.24
CA ASN A 109 -14.99 8.79 -1.98
C ASN A 109 -13.90 8.79 -0.90
N PRO A 110 -13.66 9.93 -0.22
CA PRO A 110 -12.69 9.99 0.87
C PRO A 110 -13.01 8.96 1.97
N LEU A 111 -11.98 8.28 2.47
CA LEU A 111 -12.11 7.39 3.61
C LEU A 111 -12.31 8.23 4.89
N MET A 112 -13.43 8.03 5.57
CA MET A 112 -13.74 8.67 6.84
C MET A 112 -13.60 7.66 7.97
N CYS A 113 -12.59 7.86 8.82
CA CYS A 113 -12.36 7.04 10.00
C CYS A 113 -12.20 7.91 11.25
N LEU A 114 -12.67 7.40 12.37
CA LEU A 114 -12.51 8.01 13.69
C LEU A 114 -11.30 7.36 14.39
N PRO A 115 -10.28 8.14 14.75
CA PRO A 115 -9.16 7.63 15.54
C PRO A 115 -9.58 7.47 17.00
N VAL A 116 -9.52 6.25 17.51
CA VAL A 116 -9.69 5.91 18.92
C VAL A 116 -8.32 5.67 19.52
N ILE A 117 -8.03 6.23 20.70
CA ILE A 117 -6.71 6.09 21.31
C ILE A 117 -6.46 4.61 21.63
N HIS A 118 -5.44 4.01 21.01
CA HIS A 118 -5.09 2.59 21.22
C HIS A 118 -4.56 2.36 22.64
N PHE A 119 -3.70 3.27 23.11
CA PHE A 119 -3.15 3.24 24.46
C PHE A 119 -3.14 4.65 25.06
N ASN A 120 -3.83 4.82 26.19
CA ASN A 120 -3.84 6.08 26.92
C ASN A 120 -2.97 5.96 28.19
N PRO A 121 -1.71 6.46 28.16
CA PRO A 121 -0.81 6.39 29.32
C PRO A 121 -1.28 7.24 30.51
N PHE A 122 -2.32 8.07 30.35
CA PHE A 122 -2.79 8.99 31.39
C PHE A 122 -4.02 8.48 32.16
N VAL A 123 -4.47 7.23 31.95
CA VAL A 123 -5.64 6.65 32.64
C VAL A 123 -5.29 5.94 33.95
N SER A 124 -4.05 5.97 34.44
CA SER A 124 -3.73 5.47 35.78
C SER A 124 -3.43 6.59 36.79
N SER A 125 -4.44 6.96 37.57
CA SER A 125 -4.40 7.16 39.04
C SER A 125 -5.71 7.81 39.51
N ARG A 126 -6.72 7.01 39.80
CA ARG A 126 -7.70 7.32 40.86
C ARG A 126 -7.53 6.30 41.97
#